data_AF-A0A1F6HRA0-F1
#
_entry.id   AF-A0A1F6HRA0-F1
#
_cell.length_a   1.000
_cell.length_b   1.000
_cell.length_c   1.000
_cell.angle_alpha   90.00
_cell.angle_beta   90.00
_cell.angle_gamma   90.00
#
_symmetry.space_group_name_H-M   'P 1'
#
loop_
_entity.id
_entity.type
_entity.pdbx_description
1 polymer ?
#
loop_
_entity_poly.entity_id
_entity_poly.type
_entity_poly.pdbx_seq_one_letter_code
_entity_poly.pdbx_strand_id
1 'polypeptide(L)'
;MNTDLLIISVILVIGFGIVIYFIRKQNPKSDDSLIEWMKSMQNSFDSNNRTMNSTLLSNSKALNERLDNAARVIGAVQKNIGEMSEIGRSMRDLQEFLQSPKLRGNIGEQVLKELLGQMLPKQSFNLQYAFKSGAIVDAAIKTEAGIIPIDSKFPMENFRKMHSAKLESEKKIAERDFVSDVKKHIDDISKKYILTAEGTIDYALMYVPSESVYYEIVNNSTLFDYSSKTRVLPVSPMTFYAYLRAILMGFEGQKISQHANKILAGLRSIQKEYEKVEENLDTLNKHVTNASNMMGQVDNGFSKLGEKIKNTSTLEHEEKELLQ
;
A
#
# COMPACT_ATOMS: atom_id res chain seq x y z
N MET A 1 -41.69 -24.08 -92.47
CA MET A 1 -41.33 -22.90 -91.67
C MET A 1 -41.47 -23.12 -90.15
N ASN A 2 -41.44 -24.37 -89.64
CA ASN A 2 -41.64 -24.67 -88.19
C ASN A 2 -40.47 -25.43 -87.53
N THR A 3 -39.53 -25.99 -88.31
CA THR A 3 -38.40 -26.78 -87.79
C THR A 3 -37.23 -25.88 -87.36
N ASP A 4 -36.97 -24.80 -88.11
CA ASP A 4 -35.84 -23.89 -87.82
C ASP A 4 -36.11 -23.03 -86.57
N LEU A 5 -37.38 -22.66 -86.33
CA LEU A 5 -37.83 -21.92 -85.14
C LEU A 5 -37.77 -22.78 -83.86
N LEU A 6 -37.95 -24.10 -83.97
CA LEU A 6 -37.78 -25.04 -82.85
C LEU A 6 -36.30 -25.24 -82.50
N ILE A 7 -35.41 -25.28 -83.49
CA ILE A 7 -33.96 -25.44 -83.24
C ILE A 7 -33.39 -24.17 -82.59
N ILE A 8 -33.82 -22.98 -83.04
CA ILE A 8 -33.37 -21.69 -82.47
C ILE A 8 -33.86 -21.52 -81.03
N SER A 9 -35.10 -21.91 -80.72
CA SER A 9 -35.63 -21.82 -79.35
C SER A 9 -34.96 -22.81 -78.39
N VAL A 10 -34.61 -24.03 -78.83
CA VAL A 10 -33.85 -24.99 -78.01
C VAL A 10 -32.43 -24.48 -77.73
N ILE A 11 -31.76 -23.89 -78.72
CA ILE A 11 -30.42 -23.30 -78.54
C ILE A 11 -30.46 -22.11 -77.58
N LEU A 12 -31.50 -21.26 -77.66
CA LEU A 12 -31.70 -20.14 -76.73
C LEU A 12 -31.92 -20.62 -75.29
N VAL A 13 -32.74 -21.65 -75.07
CA VAL A 13 -33.02 -22.17 -73.73
C VAL A 13 -31.79 -22.84 -73.12
N ILE A 14 -31.01 -23.59 -73.92
CA ILE A 14 -29.76 -24.21 -73.47
C ILE A 14 -28.70 -23.14 -73.18
N GLY A 15 -28.58 -22.13 -74.04
CA GLY A 15 -27.68 -20.99 -73.83
C GLY A 15 -28.04 -20.20 -72.57
N PHE A 16 -29.32 -19.91 -72.35
CA PHE A 16 -29.79 -19.22 -71.15
C PHE A 16 -29.59 -20.07 -69.88
N GLY A 17 -29.77 -21.38 -69.99
CA GLY A 17 -29.46 -22.34 -68.91
C GLY A 17 -27.97 -22.36 -68.54
N ILE A 18 -27.07 -22.32 -69.53
CA ILE A 18 -25.62 -22.28 -69.31
C ILE A 18 -25.18 -20.95 -68.70
N VAL A 19 -25.76 -19.83 -69.15
CA VAL A 19 -25.50 -18.49 -68.58
C VAL A 19 -25.99 -18.39 -67.14
N ILE A 20 -27.20 -18.88 -66.84
CA ILE A 20 -27.72 -18.95 -65.47
C ILE A 20 -26.86 -19.88 -64.60
N TYR A 21 -26.41 -21.02 -65.14
CA TYR A 21 -25.54 -21.95 -64.45
C TYR A 21 -24.16 -21.33 -64.13
N PHE A 22 -23.58 -20.56 -65.05
CA PHE A 22 -22.31 -19.86 -64.84
C PHE A 22 -22.44 -18.70 -63.85
N ILE A 23 -23.52 -17.90 -63.93
CA ILE A 23 -23.79 -16.81 -62.98
C ILE A 23 -24.01 -17.36 -61.56
N ARG A 24 -24.72 -18.49 -61.42
CA ARG A 24 -24.88 -19.16 -60.11
C ARG A 24 -23.58 -19.81 -59.59
N LYS A 25 -22.66 -20.19 -60.48
CA LYS A 25 -21.38 -20.83 -60.09
C LYS A 25 -20.32 -19.82 -59.63
N GLN A 26 -20.49 -18.52 -59.93
CA GLN A 26 -19.42 -17.53 -59.73
C GLN A 26 -19.63 -16.51 -58.59
N ASN A 27 -20.78 -16.44 -57.90
CA ASN A 27 -20.95 -15.51 -56.77
C ASN A 27 -21.92 -16.00 -55.67
N PRO A 28 -21.39 -16.62 -54.58
CA PRO A 28 -21.92 -16.27 -53.25
C PRO A 28 -20.90 -16.28 -52.08
N LYS A 29 -19.57 -16.17 -52.29
CA LYS A 29 -18.58 -16.44 -51.20
C LYS A 29 -17.83 -15.25 -50.60
N SER A 30 -17.94 -14.04 -51.14
CA SER A 30 -17.19 -12.87 -50.66
C SER A 30 -17.90 -12.07 -49.56
N ASP A 31 -19.24 -12.06 -49.55
CA ASP A 31 -20.03 -11.27 -48.59
C ASP A 31 -20.16 -11.99 -47.23
N ASP A 32 -20.39 -13.31 -47.25
CA ASP A 32 -20.49 -14.12 -46.03
C ASP A 32 -19.17 -14.16 -45.24
N SER A 33 -18.01 -14.19 -45.91
CA SER A 33 -16.71 -14.27 -45.23
C SER A 33 -16.29 -12.96 -44.56
N LEU A 34 -16.65 -11.80 -45.14
CA LEU A 34 -16.43 -10.48 -44.52
C LEU A 34 -17.41 -10.20 -43.39
N ILE A 35 -18.67 -10.60 -43.56
CA ILE A 35 -19.69 -10.52 -42.51
C ILE A 35 -19.34 -11.49 -41.37
N GLU A 36 -18.83 -12.69 -41.66
CA GLU A 36 -18.30 -13.62 -40.66
C GLU A 36 -17.08 -13.04 -39.94
N TRP A 37 -16.15 -12.39 -40.65
CA TRP A 37 -14.99 -11.78 -40.03
C TRP A 37 -15.38 -10.62 -39.11
N MET A 38 -16.26 -9.70 -39.56
CA MET A 38 -16.79 -8.62 -38.73
C MET A 38 -17.57 -9.13 -37.53
N LYS A 39 -18.43 -10.15 -37.71
CA LYS A 39 -19.13 -10.80 -36.60
C LYS A 39 -18.16 -11.48 -35.64
N SER A 40 -17.12 -12.15 -36.14
CA SER A 40 -16.10 -12.81 -35.31
C SER A 40 -15.27 -11.81 -34.52
N MET A 41 -15.00 -10.64 -35.10
CA MET A 41 -14.25 -9.57 -34.48
C MET A 41 -15.09 -8.84 -33.43
N GLN A 42 -16.35 -8.55 -33.74
CA GLN A 42 -17.29 -7.97 -32.79
C GLN A 42 -17.57 -8.93 -31.62
N ASN A 43 -17.76 -10.21 -31.91
CA ASN A 43 -17.88 -11.25 -30.89
C ASN A 43 -16.59 -11.38 -30.07
N SER A 44 -15.40 -11.29 -30.67
CA SER A 44 -14.13 -11.29 -29.94
C SER A 44 -13.96 -10.05 -29.07
N PHE A 45 -14.40 -8.87 -29.54
CA PHE A 45 -14.39 -7.63 -28.77
C PHE A 45 -15.34 -7.69 -27.58
N ASP A 46 -16.57 -8.16 -27.78
CA ASP A 46 -17.55 -8.33 -26.71
C ASP A 46 -17.09 -9.39 -25.69
N SER A 47 -16.48 -10.48 -26.17
CA SER A 47 -15.92 -11.52 -25.32
C SER A 47 -14.73 -11.01 -24.51
N ASN A 48 -13.84 -10.23 -25.13
CA ASN A 48 -12.72 -9.58 -24.43
C ASN A 48 -13.23 -8.56 -23.42
N ASN A 49 -14.21 -7.74 -23.77
CA ASN A 49 -14.72 -6.71 -22.87
C ASN A 49 -15.47 -7.32 -21.66
N ARG A 50 -16.19 -8.44 -21.87
CA ARG A 50 -16.78 -9.23 -20.78
C ARG A 50 -15.73 -9.92 -19.92
N THR A 51 -14.68 -10.47 -20.53
CA THR A 51 -13.56 -11.10 -19.81
C THR A 51 -12.75 -10.08 -19.02
N MET A 52 -12.54 -8.89 -19.58
CA MET A 52 -11.85 -7.78 -18.91
C MET A 52 -12.67 -7.30 -17.71
N ASN A 53 -13.98 -7.08 -17.89
CA ASN A 53 -14.87 -6.71 -16.80
C ASN A 53 -14.96 -7.80 -15.71
N SER A 54 -15.04 -9.07 -16.10
CA SER A 54 -15.07 -10.17 -15.12
C SER A 54 -13.75 -10.31 -14.38
N THR A 55 -12.61 -10.12 -15.05
CA THR A 55 -11.26 -10.12 -14.46
C THR A 55 -11.05 -8.93 -13.54
N LEU A 56 -11.55 -7.74 -13.90
CA LEU A 56 -11.54 -6.55 -13.05
C LEU A 56 -12.43 -6.72 -11.82
N LEU A 57 -13.63 -7.29 -11.96
CA LEU A 57 -14.53 -7.59 -10.84
C LEU A 57 -13.94 -8.63 -9.90
N SER A 58 -13.32 -9.69 -10.44
CA SER A 58 -12.68 -10.72 -9.62
C SER A 58 -11.38 -10.24 -8.97
N ASN A 59 -10.59 -9.40 -9.65
CA ASN A 59 -9.45 -8.71 -9.02
C ASN A 59 -9.88 -7.72 -7.95
N SER A 60 -10.95 -6.96 -8.18
CA SER A 60 -11.53 -6.05 -7.18
C SER A 60 -12.04 -6.81 -5.96
N LYS A 61 -12.69 -7.96 -6.16
CA LYS A 61 -13.13 -8.85 -5.08
C LYS A 61 -11.95 -9.44 -4.30
N ALA A 62 -10.91 -9.92 -5.00
CA ALA A 62 -9.69 -10.43 -4.37
C ALA A 62 -8.93 -9.34 -3.61
N LEU A 63 -8.94 -8.09 -4.10
CA LEU A 63 -8.39 -6.94 -3.38
C LEU A 63 -9.19 -6.62 -2.13
N ASN A 64 -10.53 -6.58 -2.21
CA ASN A 64 -11.39 -6.38 -1.03
C ASN A 64 -11.17 -7.48 0.02
N GLU A 65 -11.13 -8.75 -0.38
CA GLU A 65 -10.85 -9.86 0.55
C GLU A 65 -9.46 -9.73 1.20
N ARG A 66 -8.45 -9.24 0.46
CA ARG A 66 -7.11 -8.98 1.01
C ARG A 66 -7.09 -7.76 1.95
N LEU A 67 -7.83 -6.70 1.63
CA LEU A 67 -7.98 -5.52 2.48
C LEU A 67 -8.75 -5.86 3.78
N ASP A 68 -9.79 -6.70 3.70
CA ASP A 68 -10.52 -7.20 4.86
C ASP A 68 -9.69 -8.13 5.72
N ASN A 69 -8.83 -8.96 5.11
CA ASN A 69 -7.87 -9.77 5.86
C ASN A 69 -6.81 -8.88 6.53
N ALA A 70 -6.31 -7.84 5.85
CA ALA A 70 -5.40 -6.87 6.44
C ALA A 70 -6.07 -6.11 7.60
N ALA A 71 -7.30 -5.65 7.43
CA ALA A 71 -8.10 -5.01 8.48
C ALA A 71 -8.35 -5.96 9.67
N ARG A 72 -8.58 -7.25 9.41
CA ARG A 72 -8.68 -8.28 10.47
C ARG A 72 -7.36 -8.52 11.20
N VAL A 73 -6.22 -8.53 10.50
CA VAL A 73 -4.90 -8.66 11.14
C VAL A 73 -4.59 -7.43 11.98
N ILE A 74 -4.89 -6.22 11.49
CA ILE A 74 -4.78 -4.97 12.26
C ILE A 74 -5.73 -4.99 13.47
N GLY A 75 -6.96 -5.50 13.31
CA GLY A 75 -7.91 -5.70 14.41
C GLY A 75 -7.46 -6.78 15.41
N ALA A 76 -6.74 -7.82 14.96
CA ALA A 76 -6.17 -8.85 15.82
C ALA A 76 -4.96 -8.31 16.63
N VAL A 77 -4.16 -7.41 16.05
CA VAL A 77 -3.13 -6.64 16.80
C VAL A 77 -3.78 -5.80 17.91
N GLN A 78 -5.01 -5.33 17.71
CA GLN A 78 -5.83 -4.65 18.70
C GLN A 78 -6.36 -5.61 19.79
N LYS A 79 -6.55 -6.90 19.47
CA LYS A 79 -7.01 -7.95 20.39
C LYS A 79 -5.93 -8.43 21.38
N ASN A 80 -4.67 -8.07 21.18
CA ASN A 80 -3.58 -8.29 22.15
C ASN A 80 -3.74 -7.51 23.47
N ILE A 81 -4.81 -6.74 23.65
CA ILE A 81 -5.22 -6.16 24.94
C ILE A 81 -5.43 -7.26 26.02
N GLY A 82 -5.72 -8.51 25.63
CA GLY A 82 -5.78 -9.65 26.55
C GLY A 82 -4.43 -10.08 27.15
N GLU A 83 -3.29 -9.78 26.50
CA GLU A 83 -1.93 -10.10 26.99
C GLU A 83 -1.50 -9.20 28.16
N MET A 84 -2.25 -8.13 28.45
CA MET A 84 -2.01 -7.21 29.56
C MET A 84 -2.14 -7.89 30.94
N SER A 85 -2.90 -8.98 31.04
CA SER A 85 -3.09 -9.73 32.30
C SER A 85 -1.91 -10.66 32.62
N GLU A 86 -1.34 -11.32 31.62
CA GLU A 86 -0.16 -12.18 31.75
C GLU A 86 1.09 -11.36 32.06
N ILE A 87 1.28 -10.24 31.34
CA ILE A 87 2.42 -9.34 31.53
C ILE A 87 2.27 -8.52 32.82
N GLY A 88 1.05 -8.16 33.21
CA GLY A 88 0.77 -7.55 34.51
C GLY A 88 1.19 -8.45 35.68
N ARG A 89 1.07 -9.78 35.54
CA ARG A 89 1.61 -10.75 36.51
C ARG A 89 3.14 -10.76 36.51
N SER A 90 3.78 -10.89 35.35
CA SER A 90 5.25 -10.87 35.25
C SER A 90 5.87 -9.55 35.75
N MET A 91 5.18 -8.42 35.58
CA MET A 91 5.61 -7.12 36.11
C MET A 91 5.44 -7.00 37.62
N ARG A 92 4.43 -7.64 38.22
CA ARG A 92 4.25 -7.70 39.68
C ARG A 92 5.36 -8.55 40.33
N ASP A 93 5.71 -9.67 39.73
CA ASP A 93 6.83 -10.52 40.20
C ASP A 93 8.17 -9.76 40.12
N LEU A 94 8.36 -8.99 39.06
CA LEU A 94 9.53 -8.14 38.87
C LEU A 94 9.56 -6.96 39.87
N GLN A 95 8.39 -6.40 40.21
CA GLN A 95 8.24 -5.38 41.25
C GLN A 95 8.62 -5.91 42.64
N GLU A 96 8.19 -7.12 43.02
CA GLU A 96 8.60 -7.75 44.27
C GLU A 96 10.12 -8.01 44.29
N PHE A 97 10.70 -8.40 43.16
CA PHE A 97 12.13 -8.61 43.02
C PHE A 97 12.95 -7.31 43.19
N LEU A 98 12.44 -6.18 42.67
CA LEU A 98 13.06 -4.85 42.76
C LEU A 98 12.99 -4.21 44.16
N GLN A 99 12.12 -4.72 45.06
CA GLN A 99 12.06 -4.26 46.45
C GLN A 99 13.16 -4.86 47.34
N SER A 100 13.88 -5.89 46.87
CA SER A 100 14.92 -6.56 47.65
C SER A 100 16.15 -5.66 47.88
N PRO A 101 16.54 -5.40 49.14
CA PRO A 101 17.67 -4.50 49.46
C PRO A 101 19.05 -4.96 48.98
N LYS A 102 19.19 -6.21 48.51
CA LYS A 102 20.47 -6.85 48.14
C LYS A 102 20.93 -6.56 46.71
N LEU A 103 20.13 -5.82 45.94
CA LEU A 103 20.20 -5.79 44.47
C LEU A 103 20.31 -4.36 43.90
N ARG A 104 21.07 -3.49 44.60
CA ARG A 104 21.13 -2.01 44.43
C ARG A 104 21.87 -1.48 43.19
N GLY A 105 22.19 -2.32 42.21
CA GLY A 105 23.00 -1.93 41.05
C GLY A 105 22.21 -1.83 39.75
N ASN A 106 22.77 -2.41 38.70
CA ASN A 106 22.35 -2.35 37.30
C ASN A 106 21.02 -3.06 36.98
N ILE A 107 20.18 -3.39 37.97
CA ILE A 107 18.94 -4.12 37.69
C ILE A 107 17.95 -3.25 36.94
N GLY A 108 17.89 -1.95 37.25
CA GLY A 108 17.06 -1.02 36.46
C GLY A 108 17.43 -1.03 34.98
N GLU A 109 18.74 -0.97 34.68
CA GLU A 109 19.25 -1.06 33.30
C GLU A 109 19.00 -2.43 32.67
N GLN A 110 19.13 -3.52 33.45
CA GLN A 110 18.89 -4.88 32.98
C GLN A 110 17.41 -5.09 32.61
N VAL A 111 16.48 -4.60 33.44
CA VAL A 111 15.03 -4.66 33.16
C VAL A 111 14.69 -3.81 31.94
N LEU A 112 15.24 -2.59 31.85
CA LEU A 112 15.10 -1.74 30.67
C LEU A 112 15.57 -2.47 29.41
N LYS A 113 16.75 -3.10 29.47
CA LYS A 113 17.33 -3.89 28.37
C LYS A 113 16.46 -5.08 27.99
N GLU A 114 15.93 -5.82 28.96
CA GLU A 114 15.05 -6.96 28.73
C GLU A 114 13.73 -6.52 28.08
N LEU A 115 13.09 -5.47 28.59
CA LEU A 115 11.87 -4.89 28.01
C LEU A 115 12.08 -4.46 26.56
N LEU A 116 13.18 -3.74 26.28
CA LEU A 116 13.53 -3.33 24.92
C LEU A 116 13.77 -4.54 24.00
N GLY A 117 14.51 -5.54 24.48
CA GLY A 117 14.85 -6.73 23.69
C GLY A 117 13.66 -7.65 23.39
N GLN A 118 12.66 -7.69 24.27
CA GLN A 118 11.43 -8.46 24.09
C GLN A 118 10.44 -7.75 23.16
N MET A 119 10.32 -6.43 23.29
CA MET A 119 9.29 -5.66 22.61
C MET A 119 9.75 -5.16 21.25
N LEU A 120 10.95 -4.59 21.17
CA LEU A 120 11.41 -3.89 19.99
C LEU A 120 12.35 -4.74 19.12
N PRO A 121 12.29 -4.60 17.79
CA PRO A 121 13.28 -5.20 16.92
C PRO A 121 14.69 -4.67 17.22
N LYS A 122 15.71 -5.55 17.25
CA LYS A 122 17.09 -5.19 17.66
C LYS A 122 17.73 -4.01 16.91
N GLN A 123 17.26 -3.70 15.71
CA GLN A 123 17.78 -2.58 14.90
C GLN A 123 17.13 -1.24 15.24
N SER A 124 16.00 -1.25 15.95
CA SER A 124 15.24 -0.06 16.32
C SER A 124 15.70 0.57 17.64
N PHE A 125 16.66 -0.01 18.35
CA PHE A 125 17.22 0.58 19.56
C PHE A 125 18.72 0.29 19.70
N ASN A 126 19.39 1.11 20.49
CA ASN A 126 20.78 0.93 20.91
C ASN A 126 20.86 1.03 22.43
N LEU A 127 21.65 0.16 23.05
CA LEU A 127 22.01 0.27 24.47
C LEU A 127 23.31 1.03 24.58
N GLN A 128 23.50 1.80 25.65
CA GLN A 128 24.71 2.57 25.91
C GLN A 128 25.09 3.44 24.71
N TYR A 129 24.13 4.24 24.25
CA TYR A 129 24.28 5.07 23.05
C TYR A 129 25.08 6.32 23.38
N ALA A 130 26.20 6.53 22.68
CA ALA A 130 27.07 7.67 22.87
C ALA A 130 26.70 8.83 21.93
N PHE A 131 26.52 10.02 22.50
CA PHE A 131 26.38 11.29 21.77
C PHE A 131 27.75 11.89 21.44
N LYS A 132 27.79 12.87 20.53
CA LYS A 132 29.06 13.51 20.12
C LYS A 132 29.79 14.20 21.27
N SER A 133 29.05 14.64 22.29
CA SER A 133 29.60 15.21 23.53
C SER A 133 30.38 14.20 24.39
N GLY A 134 30.30 12.90 24.09
CA GLY A 134 30.82 11.82 24.92
C GLY A 134 29.86 11.39 26.04
N ALA A 135 28.69 12.03 26.18
CA ALA A 135 27.64 11.56 27.07
C ALA A 135 27.04 10.24 26.54
N ILE A 136 26.84 9.27 27.43
CA ILE A 136 26.30 7.94 27.11
C ILE A 136 24.95 7.79 27.81
N VAL A 137 23.90 7.52 27.05
CA VAL A 137 22.56 7.24 27.55
C VAL A 137 22.31 5.73 27.61
N ASP A 138 21.56 5.27 28.60
CA ASP A 138 21.36 3.83 28.85
C ASP A 138 20.72 3.11 27.66
N ALA A 139 19.73 3.74 27.05
CA ALA A 139 19.15 3.28 25.80
C ALA A 139 18.71 4.44 24.89
N ALA A 140 18.66 4.17 23.60
CA ALA A 140 18.19 5.09 22.57
C ALA A 140 17.32 4.33 21.57
N ILE A 141 16.04 4.67 21.46
CA ILE A 141 15.14 4.10 20.45
C ILE A 141 15.20 4.98 19.20
N LYS A 142 15.44 4.35 18.05
CA LYS A 142 15.46 5.00 16.74
C LYS A 142 14.08 4.89 16.11
N THR A 143 13.48 6.05 15.84
CA THR A 143 12.22 6.17 15.09
C THR A 143 12.42 7.04 13.86
N GLU A 144 11.45 7.09 12.94
CA GLU A 144 11.51 8.04 11.81
C GLU A 144 11.51 9.51 12.26
N ALA A 145 10.86 9.81 13.39
CA ALA A 145 10.79 11.16 13.94
C ALA A 145 12.10 11.60 14.64
N GLY A 146 13.00 10.66 14.91
CA GLY A 146 14.26 10.90 15.61
C GLY A 146 14.55 9.87 16.69
N ILE A 147 15.61 10.14 17.45
CA ILE A 147 16.10 9.29 18.53
C ILE A 147 15.40 9.67 19.83
N ILE A 148 14.79 8.69 20.51
CA ILE A 148 14.21 8.81 21.85
C ILE A 148 15.25 8.35 22.88
N PRO A 149 15.88 9.24 23.65
CA PRO A 149 16.84 8.87 24.69
C PRO A 149 16.12 8.37 25.94
N ILE A 150 16.70 7.38 26.60
CA ILE A 150 16.13 6.73 27.80
C ILE A 150 17.24 6.51 28.83
N ASP A 151 17.10 7.15 29.98
CA ASP A 151 18.08 7.10 31.07
C ASP A 151 17.39 6.52 32.32
N SER A 152 18.00 5.50 32.91
CA SER A 152 17.49 4.78 34.08
C SER A 152 17.97 5.45 35.36
N LYS A 153 17.04 5.88 36.21
CA LYS A 153 17.36 6.50 37.52
C LYS A 153 16.57 5.87 38.65
N PHE A 154 17.26 5.74 39.78
CA PHE A 154 16.72 5.10 40.97
C PHE A 154 16.95 5.95 42.23
N PRO A 155 16.15 7.02 42.44
CA PRO A 155 16.26 7.91 43.60
C PRO A 155 15.68 7.26 44.87
N MET A 156 16.17 6.06 45.22
CA MET A 156 15.59 5.19 46.24
C MET A 156 16.01 5.58 47.66
N GLU A 157 17.13 6.28 47.84
CA GLU A 157 17.63 6.62 49.18
C GLU A 157 16.71 7.60 49.91
N ASN A 158 16.41 8.74 49.29
CA ASN A 158 15.55 9.77 49.89
C ASN A 158 14.09 9.30 49.97
N PHE A 159 13.63 8.51 48.99
CA PHE A 159 12.33 7.85 49.04
C PHE A 159 12.19 6.97 50.30
N ARG A 160 13.19 6.11 50.58
CA ARG A 160 13.16 5.28 51.81
C ARG A 160 13.17 6.12 53.07
N LYS A 161 14.02 7.16 53.14
CA LYS A 161 14.08 8.07 54.29
C LYS A 161 12.70 8.68 54.55
N MET A 162 12.05 9.19 53.51
CA MET A 162 10.71 9.78 53.57
C MET A 162 9.65 8.81 54.10
N HIS A 163 9.65 7.55 53.65
CA HIS A 163 8.68 6.54 54.11
C HIS A 163 8.99 5.92 55.48
N SER A 164 10.26 5.93 55.90
CA SER A 164 10.71 5.38 57.19
C SER A 164 10.73 6.40 58.33
N ALA A 165 10.59 7.70 58.02
CA ALA A 165 10.62 8.78 58.99
C ALA A 165 9.46 8.65 59.99
N LYS A 166 9.78 8.73 61.29
CA LYS A 166 8.79 8.64 62.37
C LYS A 166 8.29 10.02 62.81
N LEU A 167 9.12 11.04 62.65
CA LEU A 167 8.78 12.43 62.96
C LEU A 167 8.39 13.18 61.70
N GLU A 168 7.35 14.01 61.82
CA GLU A 168 6.84 14.83 60.70
C GLU A 168 7.90 15.82 60.18
N SER A 169 8.78 16.32 61.05
CA SER A 169 9.90 17.18 60.67
C SER A 169 10.93 16.47 59.79
N GLU A 170 11.27 15.22 60.12
CA GLU A 170 12.21 14.39 59.34
C GLU A 170 11.61 14.02 57.99
N LYS A 171 10.31 13.70 57.96
CA LYS A 171 9.58 13.40 56.73
C LYS A 171 9.63 14.57 55.74
N LYS A 172 9.37 15.79 56.21
CA LYS A 172 9.43 17.00 55.38
C LYS A 172 10.82 17.30 54.83
N ILE A 173 11.87 17.03 55.61
CA ILE A 173 13.26 17.20 55.13
C ILE A 173 13.54 16.16 54.02
N ALA A 174 13.22 14.89 54.27
CA ALA A 174 13.43 13.82 53.29
C ALA A 174 12.63 14.02 51.99
N GLU A 175 11.42 14.57 52.08
CA GLU A 175 10.61 14.94 50.91
C GLU A 175 11.28 16.04 50.08
N ARG A 176 11.80 17.09 50.72
CA ARG A 176 12.53 18.17 50.02
C ARG A 176 13.80 17.65 49.35
N ASP A 177 14.53 16.76 50.02
CA ASP A 177 15.72 16.13 49.48
C ASP A 177 15.39 15.21 48.31
N PHE A 178 14.28 14.45 48.38
CA PHE A 178 13.77 13.65 47.27
C PHE A 178 13.43 14.51 46.05
N VAL A 179 12.67 15.60 46.25
CA VAL A 179 12.32 16.52 45.17
C VAL A 179 13.58 17.13 44.54
N SER A 180 14.56 17.55 45.35
CA SER A 180 15.79 18.12 44.84
C SER A 180 16.62 17.12 44.03
N ASP A 181 16.69 15.87 44.48
CA ASP A 181 17.44 14.80 43.82
C ASP A 181 16.82 14.44 42.46
N VAL A 182 15.50 14.28 42.41
CA VAL A 182 14.77 14.01 41.15
C VAL A 182 14.93 15.16 40.16
N LYS A 183 14.86 16.41 40.61
CA LYS A 183 15.10 17.58 39.73
C LYS A 183 16.49 17.58 39.12
N LYS A 184 17.52 17.22 39.91
CA LYS A 184 18.89 17.11 39.41
C LYS A 184 19.01 16.07 38.31
N HIS A 185 18.37 14.91 38.48
CA HIS A 185 18.33 13.89 37.43
C HIS A 185 17.62 14.36 36.17
N ILE A 186 16.47 15.03 36.32
CA ILE A 186 15.75 15.64 35.21
C ILE A 186 16.63 16.64 34.44
N ASP A 187 17.35 17.51 35.16
CA ASP A 187 18.25 18.49 34.55
C ASP A 187 19.39 17.83 33.79
N ASP A 188 20.00 16.81 34.39
CA ASP A 188 21.09 16.07 33.77
C ASP A 188 20.63 15.38 32.49
N ILE A 189 19.47 14.72 32.51
CA ILE A 189 18.87 14.05 31.35
C ILE A 189 18.56 15.07 30.25
N SER A 190 17.88 16.17 30.60
CA SER A 190 17.47 17.21 29.67
C SER A 190 18.68 17.81 28.95
N LYS A 191 19.73 18.19 29.71
CA LYS A 191 20.93 18.83 29.17
C LYS A 191 21.80 17.90 28.33
N LYS A 192 21.92 16.62 28.73
CA LYS A 192 22.85 15.68 28.10
C LYS A 192 22.26 14.97 26.89
N TYR A 193 20.94 14.77 26.85
CA TYR A 193 20.33 13.84 25.90
C TYR A 193 19.24 14.44 25.02
N ILE A 194 18.68 15.62 25.33
CA ILE A 194 17.75 16.31 24.42
C ILE A 194 18.57 17.17 23.46
N LEU A 195 19.07 16.55 22.40
CA LEU A 195 19.99 17.10 21.42
C LEU A 195 19.37 17.03 20.01
N THR A 196 18.44 17.92 19.71
CA THR A 196 17.74 17.95 18.41
C THR A 196 18.68 18.15 17.23
N ALA A 197 19.79 18.89 17.42
CA ALA A 197 20.87 19.04 16.43
C ALA A 197 21.61 17.71 16.13
N GLU A 198 21.53 16.73 17.02
CA GLU A 198 22.07 15.37 16.83
C GLU A 198 20.98 14.35 16.46
N GLY A 199 19.76 14.82 16.15
CA GLY A 199 18.67 13.98 15.67
C GLY A 199 17.84 13.33 16.77
N THR A 200 17.95 13.78 18.03
CA THR A 200 16.98 13.39 19.05
C THR A 200 15.67 14.12 18.81
N ILE A 201 14.59 13.50 19.27
CA ILE A 201 13.33 14.20 19.48
C ILE A 201 13.46 15.20 20.64
N ASP A 202 12.51 16.12 20.74
CA ASP A 202 12.51 17.18 21.75
C ASP A 202 11.97 16.72 23.13
N TYR A 203 12.18 15.45 23.48
CA TYR A 203 11.96 14.92 24.82
C TYR A 203 12.84 13.70 25.10
N ALA A 204 13.03 13.37 26.37
CA ALA A 204 13.70 12.16 26.83
C ALA A 204 12.87 11.42 27.86
N LEU A 205 13.07 10.11 27.99
CA LEU A 205 12.40 9.28 29.00
C LEU A 205 13.33 9.07 30.20
N MET A 206 12.83 9.37 31.39
CA MET A 206 13.48 8.99 32.65
C MET A 206 12.83 7.70 33.14
N TYR A 207 13.52 6.57 32.93
CA TYR A 207 13.03 5.27 33.37
C TYR A 207 13.24 5.09 34.87
N VAL A 208 12.15 4.87 35.60
CA VAL A 208 12.14 4.68 37.05
C VAL A 208 11.72 3.24 37.35
N PRO A 209 12.66 2.34 37.70
CA PRO A 209 12.35 0.91 37.84
C PRO A 209 11.29 0.58 38.89
N SER A 210 11.15 1.40 39.95
CA SER A 210 10.15 1.18 40.99
C SER A 210 8.86 1.96 40.69
N GLU A 211 7.75 1.23 40.60
CA GLU A 211 6.42 1.81 40.45
C GLU A 211 6.06 2.76 41.60
N SER A 212 6.44 2.42 42.83
CA SER A 212 6.17 3.24 44.01
C SER A 212 6.92 4.57 43.98
N VAL A 213 8.18 4.55 43.54
CA VAL A 213 8.97 5.78 43.36
C VAL A 213 8.42 6.61 42.22
N TYR A 214 8.07 5.97 41.10
CA TYR A 214 7.43 6.65 39.97
C TYR A 214 6.14 7.35 40.42
N TYR A 215 5.28 6.67 41.18
CA TYR A 215 4.03 7.23 41.68
C TYR A 215 4.26 8.49 42.53
N GLU A 216 5.29 8.49 43.37
CA GLU A 216 5.65 9.68 44.15
C GLU A 216 6.10 10.85 43.26
N ILE A 217 6.88 10.56 42.22
CA ILE A 217 7.35 11.59 41.26
C ILE A 217 6.17 12.23 40.52
N VAL A 218 5.25 11.43 39.98
CA VAL A 218 4.16 11.95 39.14
C VAL A 218 3.03 12.61 39.94
N ASN A 219 2.82 12.23 41.20
CA ASN A 219 1.82 12.88 42.06
C ASN A 219 2.33 14.14 42.75
N ASN A 220 3.64 14.36 42.79
CA ASN A 220 4.21 15.62 43.24
C ASN A 220 4.06 16.68 42.14
N SER A 221 3.14 17.64 42.33
CA SER A 221 2.86 18.69 41.34
C SER A 221 4.09 19.49 40.92
N THR A 222 5.03 19.72 41.85
CA THR A 222 6.27 20.44 41.56
C THR A 222 7.16 19.63 40.61
N LEU A 223 7.27 18.32 40.80
CA LEU A 223 8.05 17.44 39.92
C LEU A 223 7.35 17.22 38.57
N PHE A 224 6.03 17.04 38.58
CA PHE A 224 5.23 16.87 37.36
C PHE A 224 5.38 18.09 36.43
N ASP A 225 5.18 19.30 36.96
CA ASP A 225 5.33 20.54 36.19
C ASP A 225 6.77 20.76 35.73
N TYR A 226 7.74 20.45 36.59
CA TYR A 226 9.15 20.62 36.29
C TYR A 226 9.58 19.70 35.15
N SER A 227 9.29 18.40 35.28
CA SER A 227 9.61 17.36 34.28
C SER A 227 9.02 17.69 32.90
N SER A 228 7.77 18.18 32.89
CA SER A 228 7.09 18.64 31.68
C SER A 228 7.80 19.84 31.03
N LYS A 229 8.18 20.86 31.82
CA LYS A 229 8.90 22.05 31.31
C LYS A 229 10.29 21.73 30.77
N THR A 230 11.00 20.80 31.39
CA THR A 230 12.33 20.34 30.95
C THR A 230 12.28 19.27 29.86
N ARG A 231 11.08 18.87 29.44
CA ARG A 231 10.82 17.87 28.40
C ARG A 231 11.42 16.49 28.74
N VAL A 232 11.43 16.15 30.02
CA VAL A 232 11.83 14.82 30.52
C VAL A 232 10.59 14.17 31.07
N LEU A 233 10.22 13.01 30.51
CA LEU A 233 9.04 12.29 30.93
C LEU A 233 9.43 11.13 31.85
N PRO A 234 9.03 11.15 33.13
CA PRO A 234 9.18 9.99 34.01
C PRO A 234 8.32 8.84 33.49
N VAL A 235 8.86 7.62 33.47
CA VAL A 235 8.12 6.41 33.10
C VAL A 235 8.49 5.25 34.03
N SER A 236 7.49 4.51 34.49
CA SER A 236 7.66 3.24 35.22
C SER A 236 7.77 2.05 34.27
N PRO A 237 8.06 0.82 34.73
CA PRO A 237 8.01 -0.37 33.87
C PRO A 237 6.67 -0.53 33.15
N MET A 238 5.55 -0.30 33.86
CA MET A 238 4.21 -0.42 33.28
C MET A 238 3.94 0.69 32.25
N THR A 239 4.28 1.93 32.60
CA THR A 239 4.09 3.08 31.70
C THR A 239 4.99 2.95 30.48
N PHE A 240 6.25 2.56 30.67
CA PHE A 240 7.22 2.36 29.61
C PHE A 240 6.79 1.26 28.64
N TYR A 241 6.24 0.16 29.14
CA TYR A 241 5.63 -0.88 28.30
C TYR A 241 4.55 -0.31 27.37
N ALA A 242 3.65 0.53 27.89
CA ALA A 242 2.62 1.19 27.07
C ALA A 242 3.23 2.10 26.00
N TYR A 243 4.28 2.85 26.34
CA TYR A 243 5.05 3.66 25.38
C TYR A 243 5.69 2.80 24.29
N LEU A 244 6.35 1.69 24.66
CA LEU A 244 6.94 0.76 23.69
C LEU A 244 5.89 0.17 22.76
N ARG A 245 4.69 -0.16 23.27
CA ARG A 245 3.59 -0.66 22.45
C ARG A 245 3.13 0.40 21.45
N ALA A 246 3.00 1.66 21.87
CA ALA A 246 2.65 2.76 20.97
C ALA A 246 3.72 2.95 19.86
N ILE A 247 5.00 2.87 20.22
CA ILE A 247 6.12 2.93 19.26
C ILE A 247 6.04 1.77 18.26
N LEU A 248 5.78 0.55 18.72
CA LEU A 248 5.60 -0.63 17.85
C LEU A 248 4.46 -0.45 16.87
N MET A 249 3.31 0.04 17.33
CA MET A 249 2.18 0.35 16.46
C MET A 249 2.55 1.41 15.42
N GLY A 250 3.38 2.39 15.79
CA GLY A 250 3.97 3.35 14.86
C GLY A 250 4.81 2.68 13.78
N PHE A 251 5.70 1.75 14.14
CA PHE A 251 6.52 1.00 13.19
C PHE A 251 5.69 0.12 12.24
N GLU A 252 4.62 -0.50 12.73
CA GLU A 252 3.71 -1.27 11.89
C GLU A 252 2.95 -0.38 10.91
N GLY A 253 2.41 0.75 11.40
CA GLY A 253 1.74 1.75 10.56
C GLY A 253 2.67 2.28 9.46
N GLN A 254 3.93 2.53 9.79
CA GLN A 254 4.96 2.94 8.84
C GLN A 254 5.19 1.88 7.75
N LYS A 255 5.35 0.61 8.11
CA LYS A 255 5.51 -0.49 7.13
C LYS A 255 4.31 -0.57 6.19
N ILE A 256 3.10 -0.46 6.73
CA ILE A 256 1.85 -0.46 5.95
C ILE A 256 1.86 0.71 4.96
N SER A 257 2.20 1.91 5.40
CA SER A 257 2.31 3.11 4.55
C SER A 257 3.31 2.92 3.40
N GLN A 258 4.49 2.36 3.69
CA GLN A 258 5.50 2.07 2.66
C GLN A 258 4.99 1.06 1.61
N HIS A 259 4.27 0.03 2.04
CA HIS A 259 3.67 -0.94 1.12
C HIS A 259 2.54 -0.32 0.27
N ALA A 260 1.68 0.50 0.88
CA ALA A 260 0.63 1.21 0.17
C ALA A 260 1.20 2.13 -0.92
N ASN A 261 2.27 2.87 -0.61
CA ASN A 261 2.96 3.73 -1.59
C ASN A 261 3.52 2.92 -2.78
N LYS A 262 4.08 1.73 -2.53
CA LYS A 262 4.54 0.84 -3.61
C LYS A 262 3.39 0.35 -4.49
N ILE A 263 2.25 0.00 -3.89
CA ILE A 263 1.05 -0.41 -4.63
C ILE A 263 0.55 0.74 -5.51
N LEU A 264 0.42 1.95 -4.95
CA LEU A 264 -0.02 3.13 -5.71
C LEU A 264 0.94 3.48 -6.86
N ALA A 265 2.25 3.35 -6.65
CA ALA A 265 3.22 3.52 -7.72
C ALA A 265 3.04 2.48 -8.85
N GLY A 266 2.78 1.23 -8.49
CA GLY A 266 2.46 0.17 -9.46
C GLY A 266 1.18 0.46 -10.25
N LEU A 267 0.11 0.91 -9.58
CA LEU A 267 -1.15 1.28 -10.23
C LEU A 267 -0.98 2.44 -11.22
N ARG A 268 -0.18 3.47 -10.87
CA ARG A 268 0.15 4.56 -11.79
C ARG A 268 0.90 4.09 -13.04
N SER A 269 1.80 3.11 -12.89
CA SER A 269 2.50 2.51 -14.02
C SER A 269 1.53 1.80 -14.96
N ILE A 270 0.61 1.00 -14.39
CA ILE A 270 -0.42 0.27 -15.16
C ILE A 270 -1.34 1.24 -15.89
N GLN A 271 -1.77 2.33 -15.24
CA GLN A 271 -2.59 3.35 -15.88
C GLN A 271 -1.89 3.94 -17.11
N LYS A 272 -0.60 4.27 -17.00
CA LYS A 272 0.17 4.81 -18.11
C LYS A 272 0.33 3.82 -19.26
N GLU A 273 0.49 2.54 -18.95
CA GLU A 273 0.52 1.48 -19.96
C GLU A 273 -0.84 1.34 -20.65
N TYR A 274 -1.93 1.45 -19.90
CA TYR A 274 -3.29 1.43 -20.44
C TYR A 274 -3.54 2.58 -21.42
N GLU A 275 -3.19 3.81 -21.06
CA GLU A 275 -3.30 4.99 -21.95
C GLU A 275 -2.53 4.79 -23.27
N LYS A 276 -1.36 4.16 -23.22
CA LYS A 276 -0.58 3.84 -24.43
C LYS A 276 -1.26 2.77 -25.30
N VAL A 277 -1.89 1.77 -24.68
CA VAL A 277 -2.66 0.75 -25.42
C VAL A 277 -3.90 1.38 -26.06
N GLU A 278 -4.58 2.28 -25.35
CA GLU A 278 -5.72 3.03 -25.86
C GLU A 278 -5.34 3.85 -27.10
N GLU A 279 -4.24 4.61 -27.07
CA GLU A 279 -3.74 5.38 -28.23
C GLU A 279 -3.42 4.49 -29.45
N ASN A 280 -2.83 3.32 -29.20
CA ASN A 280 -2.54 2.35 -30.26
C ASN A 280 -3.82 1.75 -30.85
N LEU A 281 -4.83 1.46 -30.02
CA LEU A 281 -6.13 0.96 -30.48
C LEU A 281 -6.87 2.02 -31.30
N ASP A 282 -6.83 3.29 -30.89
CA ASP A 282 -7.39 4.40 -31.66
C ASP A 282 -6.73 4.52 -33.04
N THR A 283 -5.40 4.37 -33.09
CA THR A 283 -4.63 4.39 -34.34
C THR A 283 -5.02 3.20 -35.23
N LEU A 284 -5.13 2.00 -34.66
CA LEU A 284 -5.58 0.81 -35.38
C LEU A 284 -7.00 1.02 -35.95
N ASN A 285 -7.92 1.56 -35.15
CA ASN A 285 -9.29 1.82 -35.58
C ASN A 285 -9.36 2.77 -36.79
N LYS A 286 -8.53 3.83 -36.79
CA LYS A 286 -8.38 4.73 -37.95
C LYS A 286 -7.90 3.99 -39.19
N HIS A 287 -6.90 3.12 -39.07
CA HIS A 287 -6.40 2.33 -40.20
C HIS A 287 -7.46 1.37 -40.75
N VAL A 288 -8.21 0.68 -39.88
CA VAL A 288 -9.29 -0.23 -40.29
C VAL A 288 -10.40 0.53 -41.01
N THR A 289 -10.81 1.69 -40.49
CA THR A 289 -11.84 2.53 -41.14
C THR A 289 -11.38 3.04 -42.50
N ASN A 290 -10.12 3.48 -42.61
CA ASN A 290 -9.55 3.90 -43.90
C ASN A 290 -9.49 2.76 -44.92
N ALA A 291 -9.09 1.57 -44.49
CA ALA A 291 -9.08 0.38 -45.34
C ALA A 291 -10.50 0.00 -45.82
N SER A 292 -11.49 0.05 -44.92
CA SER A 292 -12.89 -0.19 -45.26
C SER A 292 -13.43 0.83 -46.28
N ASN A 293 -13.14 2.12 -46.08
CA ASN A 293 -13.51 3.18 -47.03
C ASN A 293 -12.86 2.96 -48.41
N MET A 294 -11.58 2.60 -48.45
CA MET A 294 -10.87 2.29 -49.69
C MET A 294 -11.49 1.10 -50.41
N MET A 295 -11.86 0.05 -49.67
CA MET A 295 -12.53 -1.12 -50.23
C MET A 295 -13.85 -0.72 -50.93
N GLY A 296 -14.67 0.10 -50.28
CA GLY A 296 -15.89 0.63 -50.91
C GLY A 296 -15.63 1.49 -52.16
N GLN A 297 -14.51 2.23 -52.22
CA GLN A 297 -14.12 2.96 -53.44
C GLN A 297 -13.72 2.02 -54.58
N VAL A 298 -12.96 0.96 -54.27
CA VAL A 298 -12.55 -0.06 -55.25
C VAL A 298 -13.76 -0.79 -55.82
N ASP A 299 -14.71 -1.20 -54.98
CA ASP A 299 -15.92 -1.90 -55.42
C ASP A 299 -16.78 -1.03 -56.35
N ASN A 300 -16.94 0.26 -56.01
CA ASN A 300 -17.64 1.22 -56.86
C ASN A 300 -16.92 1.45 -58.20
N GLY A 301 -15.59 1.55 -58.18
CA GLY A 301 -14.77 1.69 -59.38
C GLY A 301 -14.87 0.46 -60.28
N PHE A 302 -14.78 -0.74 -59.70
CA PHE A 302 -14.90 -2.01 -60.40
C PHE A 302 -16.29 -2.16 -61.05
N SER A 303 -17.35 -1.81 -60.32
CA SER A 303 -18.73 -1.83 -60.84
C SER A 303 -18.91 -0.90 -62.04
N LYS A 304 -18.43 0.36 -61.94
CA LYS A 304 -18.45 1.33 -63.06
C LYS A 304 -17.63 0.87 -64.26
N LEU A 305 -16.49 0.23 -64.02
CA LEU A 305 -15.66 -0.33 -65.09
C LEU A 305 -16.41 -1.45 -65.81
N GLY A 306 -17.07 -2.33 -65.05
CA GLY A 306 -17.95 -3.37 -65.58
C GLY A 306 -19.08 -2.81 -66.44
N GLU A 307 -19.75 -1.75 -65.98
CA GLU A 307 -20.78 -1.05 -66.76
C GLU A 307 -20.23 -0.45 -68.06
N LYS A 308 -19.06 0.21 -68.01
CA LYS A 308 -18.41 0.75 -69.21
C LYS A 308 -18.03 -0.33 -70.22
N ILE A 309 -17.43 -1.44 -69.77
CA ILE A 309 -17.08 -2.57 -70.64
C ILE A 309 -18.34 -3.11 -71.33
N LYS A 310 -19.44 -3.25 -70.58
CA LYS A 310 -20.73 -3.71 -71.11
C LYS A 310 -21.28 -2.75 -72.16
N ASN A 311 -21.17 -1.44 -71.93
CA ASN A 311 -21.63 -0.41 -72.86
C ASN A 311 -20.75 -0.32 -74.12
N THR A 312 -19.43 -0.54 -74.02
CA THR A 312 -18.53 -0.56 -75.20
C THR A 312 -18.74 -1.81 -76.05
N SER A 313 -19.02 -2.96 -75.42
CA SER A 313 -19.33 -4.20 -76.16
C SER A 313 -20.70 -4.16 -76.85
N THR A 314 -21.65 -3.33 -76.39
CA THR A 314 -22.86 -3.02 -77.15
C THR A 314 -22.60 -2.08 -78.34
N LEU A 315 -21.67 -1.13 -78.23
CA LEU A 315 -21.31 -0.22 -79.33
C LEU A 315 -20.56 -0.94 -80.47
N GLU A 316 -19.68 -1.90 -80.17
CA GLU A 316 -19.02 -2.75 -81.20
C GLU A 316 -20.02 -3.66 -81.95
N HIS A 317 -21.19 -3.94 -81.37
CA HIS A 317 -22.23 -4.74 -82.01
C HIS A 317 -23.08 -3.88 -82.97
N GLU A 318 -23.44 -2.65 -82.57
CA GLU A 318 -24.16 -1.69 -83.42
C GLU A 318 -23.32 -1.22 -84.62
N GLU A 319 -22.00 -1.03 -84.44
CA GLU A 319 -21.11 -0.61 -85.53
C GLU A 319 -20.90 -1.72 -86.58
N LYS A 320 -20.96 -3.00 -86.18
CA LYS A 320 -20.93 -4.15 -87.11
C LYS A 320 -22.24 -4.35 -87.87
N GLU A 321 -23.38 -3.96 -87.31
CA GLU A 321 -24.68 -3.97 -88.00
C GLU A 321 -24.83 -2.79 -88.97
N LEU A 322 -24.16 -1.67 -88.74
CA LEU A 322 -24.19 -0.49 -89.62
C LEU A 322 -23.21 -0.56 -90.81
N LEU A 323 -22.27 -1.51 -90.81
CA LEU A 323 -21.25 -1.72 -91.87
C LEU A 323 -21.55 -2.94 -92.77
N GLN A 324 -22.74 -3.54 -92.68
CA GLN A 324 -23.26 -4.57 -93.59
C GLN A 324 -24.46 -4.06 -94.40
#